data_AF-A8LXU6-F1
#
_entry.id   AF-A8LXU6-F1
#
_cell.length_a   1.000
_cell.length_b   1.000
_cell.length_c   1.000
_cell.angle_alpha   90.00
_cell.angle_beta   90.00
_cell.angle_gamma   90.00
#
_symmetry.space_group_name_H-M   'P 1'
#
loop_
_entity.id
_entity.type
_entity.pdbx_description
1 polymer ?
#
loop_
_entity_poly.entity_id
_entity_poly.type
_entity_poly.pdbx_seq_one_letter_code
_entity_poly.pdbx_strand_id
1 'polypeptide(L)'
;MPAPLTGRRLAYPLLFLLASMLAASCATTRPGASPGTASSPATTQPATPTGSAAPTGSATPAGSTPSDGSAPPTAAATPPVTPSAEIRHVFPVRAGNASYHPTHSVYPATDIFADCGVPVVAVTDGSVLEVSRVDRFNRGGPRGPFNGGLSVAVLGDDGVRYYGSHLTEVAAGLDPGVRVRAGQQLGTVGRTGNANNVCHLHFGISPPCPGKDGWWIRRGVVWPAPYLDAWRRGINRSPAVEVAAWQRRHGCPKEP
;
A
#
# COMPACT_ATOMS: atom_id res chain seq x y z
N MET A 1 -0.60 -47.24 -38.52
CA MET A 1 0.21 -47.14 -39.76
C MET A 1 -0.71 -46.71 -40.89
N PRO A 2 -0.31 -45.87 -41.86
CA PRO A 2 0.89 -45.03 -42.02
C PRO A 2 0.52 -43.52 -41.91
N ALA A 3 1.38 -42.48 -41.87
CA ALA A 3 2.81 -42.26 -41.67
C ALA A 3 2.97 -40.77 -41.22
N PRO A 4 4.07 -40.38 -40.56
CA PRO A 4 4.28 -39.03 -40.03
C PRO A 4 4.95 -38.10 -41.06
N LEU A 5 4.57 -36.82 -41.09
CA LEU A 5 5.32 -35.79 -41.82
C LEU A 5 6.40 -35.19 -40.93
N THR A 6 7.61 -35.69 -41.15
CA THR A 6 8.91 -35.15 -40.75
C THR A 6 9.27 -33.86 -41.50
N GLY A 7 10.02 -32.99 -40.82
CA GLY A 7 10.87 -31.95 -41.42
C GLY A 7 10.26 -30.55 -41.34
N ARG A 8 10.97 -29.49 -40.95
CA ARG A 8 12.42 -29.26 -40.99
C ARG A 8 12.71 -28.07 -40.07
N ARG A 9 13.64 -28.25 -39.12
CA ARG A 9 14.20 -27.15 -38.33
C ARG A 9 15.06 -26.30 -39.26
N LEU A 10 14.68 -25.05 -39.49
CA LEU A 10 15.55 -24.05 -40.09
C LEU A 10 16.30 -23.35 -38.95
N ALA A 11 17.51 -23.85 -38.69
CA ALA A 11 18.54 -23.12 -37.97
C ALA A 11 18.95 -21.93 -38.85
N TYR A 12 18.80 -20.71 -38.35
CA TYR A 12 19.44 -19.54 -38.92
C TYR A 12 20.67 -19.18 -38.06
N PRO A 13 21.81 -18.88 -38.70
CA PRO A 13 23.10 -18.82 -38.04
C PRO A 13 23.27 -17.55 -37.21
N LEU A 14 23.95 -17.78 -36.08
CA LEU A 14 24.63 -16.84 -35.22
C LEU A 14 25.54 -15.92 -36.07
N LEU A 15 25.20 -14.63 -36.19
CA LEU A 15 26.10 -13.63 -36.77
C LEU A 15 26.73 -12.82 -35.64
N PHE A 16 27.90 -13.27 -35.18
CA PHE A 16 28.81 -12.47 -34.37
C PHE A 16 29.46 -11.41 -35.26
N LEU A 17 29.17 -10.14 -35.02
CA LEU A 17 30.00 -9.03 -35.48
C LEU A 17 30.64 -8.37 -34.26
N LEU A 18 31.87 -8.79 -33.99
CA LEU A 18 32.87 -8.08 -33.23
C LEU A 18 33.33 -6.87 -34.05
N ALA A 19 33.22 -5.67 -33.49
CA ALA A 19 33.99 -4.51 -33.92
C ALA A 19 34.47 -3.77 -32.67
N SER A 20 35.72 -4.06 -32.31
CA SER A 20 36.52 -3.33 -31.35
C SER A 20 36.94 -2.00 -31.97
N MET A 21 36.74 -0.87 -31.28
CA MET A 21 37.66 0.26 -31.38
C MET A 21 37.79 0.97 -30.04
N LEU A 22 39.04 0.96 -29.57
CA LEU A 22 39.56 1.70 -28.44
C LEU A 22 39.58 3.20 -28.77
N ALA A 23 39.17 4.04 -27.82
CA ALA A 23 39.70 5.37 -27.68
C ALA A 23 40.16 5.55 -26.24
N ALA A 24 41.44 5.25 -26.01
CA ALA A 24 42.20 5.76 -24.89
C ALA A 24 42.44 7.25 -25.14
N SER A 25 42.16 8.10 -24.15
CA SER A 25 42.80 9.41 -24.07
C SER A 25 43.29 9.65 -22.64
N CYS A 26 44.59 9.84 -22.55
CA CYS A 26 45.34 10.04 -21.32
C CYS A 26 45.19 11.47 -20.80
N ALA A 27 44.97 11.56 -19.49
CA ALA A 27 45.59 12.45 -18.51
C ALA A 27 46.00 13.89 -18.89
N THR A 28 45.58 14.84 -18.05
CA THR A 28 46.51 15.82 -17.50
C THR A 28 46.16 16.09 -16.04
N THR A 29 47.03 15.62 -15.15
CA THR A 29 47.16 16.02 -13.75
C THR A 29 47.88 17.37 -13.69
N ARG A 30 47.43 18.31 -12.85
CA ARG A 30 48.36 19.14 -12.07
C ARG A 30 47.76 19.63 -10.74
N PRO A 31 48.62 19.89 -9.72
CA PRO A 31 48.26 19.99 -8.31
C PRO A 31 48.50 21.39 -7.69
N GLY A 32 47.97 21.58 -6.47
CA GLY A 32 48.29 22.65 -5.51
C GLY A 32 47.14 22.78 -4.49
N ALA A 33 47.21 22.32 -3.23
CA ALA A 33 48.04 22.76 -2.09
C ALA A 33 47.94 24.29 -1.87
N SER A 34 47.60 24.84 -0.70
CA SER A 34 47.34 24.33 0.65
C SER A 34 46.76 25.50 1.52
N PRO A 35 46.51 25.33 2.83
CA PRO A 35 45.50 26.06 3.61
C PRO A 35 46.03 27.24 4.45
N GLY A 36 45.09 28.04 4.97
CA GLY A 36 45.25 29.05 6.02
C GLY A 36 43.95 29.87 6.08
N THR A 37 43.38 30.27 7.21
CA THR A 37 43.95 30.49 8.54
C THR A 37 42.82 30.44 9.57
N ALA A 38 43.18 29.98 10.77
CA ALA A 38 42.38 29.92 11.98
C ALA A 38 41.74 31.26 12.38
N SER A 39 40.59 31.17 13.07
CA SER A 39 40.25 32.02 14.23
C SER A 39 39.14 31.36 15.07
N SER A 40 39.54 30.85 16.22
CA SER A 40 38.77 30.74 17.48
C SER A 40 39.56 31.57 18.50
N PRO A 41 39.00 32.06 19.65
CA PRO A 41 38.03 31.36 20.50
C PRO A 41 37.01 32.23 21.28
N ALA A 42 36.10 31.58 22.00
CA ALA A 42 35.57 31.89 23.35
C ALA A 42 34.22 31.18 23.54
N THR A 43 34.13 30.02 24.20
CA THR A 43 34.03 29.81 25.66
C THR A 43 32.86 30.55 26.31
N THR A 44 31.74 29.85 26.57
CA THR A 44 31.10 29.74 27.91
C THR A 44 29.79 28.91 27.87
N GLN A 45 29.84 27.72 28.47
CA GLN A 45 28.77 27.13 29.29
C GLN A 45 29.16 27.39 30.78
N PRO A 46 28.32 27.24 31.83
CA PRO A 46 27.19 26.29 31.96
C PRO A 46 25.96 26.71 32.82
N ALA A 47 25.00 25.77 32.88
CA ALA A 47 24.17 25.34 34.03
C ALA A 47 22.77 25.97 34.31
N THR A 48 21.76 25.08 34.13
CA THR A 48 20.53 24.76 34.91
C THR A 48 19.91 25.74 35.90
N PRO A 49 18.57 25.67 36.06
CA PRO A 49 18.09 25.15 37.34
C PRO A 49 16.99 24.08 37.26
N THR A 50 17.16 23.12 38.17
CA THR A 50 16.21 22.14 38.70
C THR A 50 14.98 22.80 39.31
N GLY A 51 13.80 22.24 39.04
CA GLY A 51 12.57 22.52 39.78
C GLY A 51 11.80 21.22 40.03
N SER A 52 12.08 20.58 41.16
CA SER A 52 11.34 19.45 41.70
C SER A 52 10.54 19.94 42.91
N ALA A 53 9.22 19.72 42.93
CA ALA A 53 8.39 19.87 44.11
C ALA A 53 7.39 18.70 44.18
N ALA A 54 7.43 18.02 45.32
CA ALA A 54 6.65 16.83 45.67
C ALA A 54 5.20 17.18 46.08
N PRO A 55 4.27 16.20 46.09
CA PRO A 55 2.94 16.34 46.66
C PRO A 55 2.90 15.81 48.11
N THR A 56 2.38 16.60 49.04
CA THR A 56 1.94 16.11 50.35
C THR A 56 0.66 16.84 50.75
N GLY A 57 -0.40 16.08 51.04
CA GLY A 57 -1.66 16.63 51.54
C GLY A 57 -2.73 15.56 51.72
N SER A 58 -2.55 14.68 52.69
CA SER A 58 -3.64 13.87 53.25
C SER A 58 -4.44 14.71 54.24
N ALA A 59 -5.76 14.78 54.10
CA ALA A 59 -6.68 15.06 55.19
C ALA A 59 -8.09 14.52 54.89
N THR A 60 -8.58 13.68 55.79
CA THR A 60 -9.96 13.27 56.08
C THR A 60 -10.05 13.46 57.61
N PRO A 61 -11.16 13.92 58.26
CA PRO A 61 -12.42 13.15 58.29
C PRO A 61 -13.74 13.90 58.57
N ALA A 62 -14.81 13.08 58.65
CA ALA A 62 -16.15 13.30 59.20
C ALA A 62 -17.10 14.13 58.31
N GLY A 63 -18.33 13.71 58.01
CA GLY A 63 -19.21 12.69 58.57
C GLY A 63 -20.60 13.29 58.61
N SER A 64 -21.62 12.65 57.99
CA SER A 64 -23.06 12.76 58.30
C SER A 64 -23.88 11.96 57.28
N THR A 65 -24.58 10.93 57.77
CA THR A 65 -25.82 10.39 57.18
C THR A 65 -26.99 11.07 57.93
N PRO A 66 -28.20 11.23 57.35
CA PRO A 66 -29.13 10.09 57.25
C PRO A 66 -30.08 10.05 56.02
N SER A 67 -30.49 8.81 55.73
CA SER A 67 -31.83 8.27 55.39
C SER A 67 -32.66 8.66 54.16
N ASP A 68 -33.00 7.57 53.45
CA ASP A 68 -34.29 7.12 52.92
C ASP A 68 -34.94 7.77 51.68
N GLY A 69 -35.06 6.91 50.66
CA GLY A 69 -35.86 7.11 49.46
C GLY A 69 -35.64 5.98 48.45
N SER A 70 -36.02 4.75 48.84
CA SER A 70 -35.95 3.57 47.95
C SER A 70 -36.94 3.72 46.80
N ALA A 71 -36.47 4.17 45.64
CA ALA A 71 -37.18 4.05 44.37
C ALA A 71 -36.70 2.77 43.67
N PRO A 72 -37.61 1.94 43.12
CA PRO A 72 -37.21 0.72 42.43
C PRO A 72 -36.37 1.09 41.19
N PRO A 73 -35.30 0.33 40.87
CA PRO A 73 -34.57 0.56 39.64
C PRO A 73 -35.48 0.24 38.47
N THR A 74 -35.91 1.26 37.74
CA THR A 74 -36.43 1.10 36.38
C THR A 74 -35.38 0.32 35.60
N ALA A 75 -35.72 -0.92 35.22
CA ALA A 75 -34.89 -1.77 34.40
C ALA A 75 -34.42 -0.94 33.19
N ALA A 76 -33.12 -0.66 33.13
CA ALA A 76 -32.51 0.00 32.00
C ALA A 76 -32.77 -0.88 30.78
N ALA A 77 -33.63 -0.41 29.89
CA ALA A 77 -33.86 -1.06 28.62
C ALA A 77 -32.50 -1.16 27.92
N THR A 78 -32.06 -2.39 27.67
CA THR A 78 -30.88 -2.66 26.85
C THR A 78 -31.09 -1.97 25.51
N PRO A 79 -30.19 -1.06 25.08
CA PRO A 79 -30.32 -0.47 23.75
C PRO A 79 -30.34 -1.61 22.72
N PRO A 80 -31.19 -1.55 21.68
CA PRO A 80 -31.19 -2.56 20.64
C PRO A 80 -29.77 -2.68 20.08
N VAL A 81 -29.22 -3.88 20.14
CA VAL A 81 -27.96 -4.21 19.48
C VAL A 81 -28.22 -4.06 17.99
N THR A 82 -27.84 -2.92 17.42
CA THR A 82 -27.87 -2.72 15.97
C THR A 82 -27.00 -3.84 15.37
N PRO A 83 -27.53 -4.70 14.49
CA PRO A 83 -26.67 -5.65 13.80
C PRO A 83 -25.56 -4.86 13.11
N SER A 84 -24.31 -5.29 13.32
CA SER A 84 -23.16 -4.69 12.66
C SER A 84 -23.46 -4.66 11.16
N ALA A 85 -23.53 -3.47 10.57
CA ALA A 85 -23.88 -3.32 9.17
C ALA A 85 -22.91 -4.16 8.34
N GLU A 86 -23.45 -4.97 7.44
CA GLU A 86 -22.64 -5.84 6.59
C GLU A 86 -21.64 -5.00 5.78
N ILE A 87 -20.35 -5.35 5.86
CA ILE A 87 -19.29 -4.61 5.17
C ILE A 87 -19.43 -4.84 3.66
N ARG A 88 -19.78 -3.78 2.93
CA ARG A 88 -20.03 -3.81 1.49
C ARG A 88 -18.73 -3.80 0.68
N HIS A 89 -18.69 -4.59 -0.39
CA HIS A 89 -17.61 -4.60 -1.38
C HIS A 89 -18.11 -4.24 -2.78
N VAL A 90 -17.30 -3.53 -3.55
CA VAL A 90 -17.57 -3.16 -4.95
C VAL A 90 -16.38 -3.47 -5.85
N PHE A 91 -16.65 -3.59 -7.15
CA PHE A 91 -15.60 -3.74 -8.15
C PHE A 91 -14.72 -2.47 -8.21
N PRO A 92 -13.37 -2.57 -8.21
CA PRO A 92 -12.48 -1.43 -7.98
C PRO A 92 -12.32 -0.46 -9.17
N VAL A 93 -12.86 -0.78 -10.35
CA VAL A 93 -12.76 0.05 -11.56
C VAL A 93 -14.16 0.33 -12.10
N ARG A 94 -14.54 1.59 -12.29
CA ARG A 94 -15.87 1.98 -12.82
C ARG A 94 -15.94 1.85 -14.35
N ALA A 95 -15.78 0.63 -14.87
CA ALA A 95 -15.95 0.32 -16.28
C ALA A 95 -16.64 -1.04 -16.47
N GLY A 96 -17.68 -1.08 -17.31
CA GLY A 96 -18.43 -2.31 -17.59
C GLY A 96 -17.64 -3.34 -18.41
N ASN A 97 -16.66 -2.89 -19.18
CA ASN A 97 -15.81 -3.71 -20.06
C ASN A 97 -14.42 -4.01 -19.48
N ALA A 98 -14.16 -3.66 -18.20
CA ALA A 98 -12.86 -3.95 -17.59
C ALA A 98 -12.56 -5.46 -17.66
N SER A 99 -11.33 -5.84 -18.01
CA SER A 99 -10.90 -7.24 -18.10
C SER A 99 -9.73 -7.50 -17.16
N TYR A 100 -9.55 -8.74 -16.71
CA TYR A 100 -8.43 -9.15 -15.88
C TYR A 100 -8.14 -10.63 -16.07
N HIS A 101 -6.91 -11.04 -15.80
CA HIS A 101 -6.52 -12.44 -15.80
C HIS A 101 -6.68 -13.01 -14.38
N PRO A 102 -7.03 -14.30 -14.19
CA PRO A 102 -7.16 -14.87 -12.85
C PRO A 102 -5.85 -14.93 -12.03
N THR A 103 -4.72 -14.67 -12.67
CA THR A 103 -3.38 -14.77 -12.07
C THR A 103 -2.48 -13.63 -12.52
N HIS A 104 -1.33 -13.51 -11.86
CA HIS A 104 -0.26 -12.54 -12.10
C HIS A 104 1.09 -13.28 -11.97
N SER A 105 2.10 -12.84 -12.71
CA SER A 105 3.27 -13.66 -13.09
C SER A 105 4.19 -14.08 -11.94
N VAL A 106 4.25 -13.29 -10.86
CA VAL A 106 5.25 -13.50 -9.78
C VAL A 106 4.62 -13.71 -8.40
N TYR A 107 3.44 -13.14 -8.15
CA TYR A 107 2.80 -13.13 -6.84
C TYR A 107 1.29 -12.92 -6.95
N PRO A 108 0.52 -13.24 -5.90
CA PRO A 108 -0.92 -13.02 -5.85
C PRO A 108 -1.31 -11.54 -6.01
N ALA A 109 -1.77 -11.21 -7.21
CA ALA A 109 -2.33 -9.93 -7.62
C ALA A 109 -3.08 -10.14 -8.94
N THR A 110 -3.61 -9.05 -9.51
CA THR A 110 -4.04 -9.04 -10.91
C THR A 110 -3.92 -7.65 -11.50
N ASP A 111 -3.78 -7.59 -12.81
CA ASP A 111 -3.92 -6.36 -13.58
C ASP A 111 -5.34 -6.29 -14.12
N ILE A 112 -6.04 -5.18 -13.85
CA ILE A 112 -7.39 -4.89 -14.33
C ILE A 112 -7.27 -3.86 -15.46
N PHE A 113 -7.42 -4.33 -16.69
CA PHE A 113 -7.33 -3.51 -17.89
C PHE A 113 -8.62 -2.72 -18.11
N ALA A 114 -8.45 -1.42 -18.30
CA ALA A 114 -9.48 -0.46 -18.67
C ALA A 114 -8.79 0.77 -19.29
N ASP A 115 -9.57 1.64 -19.93
CA ASP A 115 -9.03 2.86 -20.52
C ASP A 115 -8.38 3.74 -19.44
N CYS A 116 -7.28 4.42 -19.80
CA CYS A 116 -6.69 5.43 -18.93
C CYS A 116 -7.73 6.52 -18.59
N GLY A 117 -7.73 7.01 -17.35
CA GLY A 117 -8.70 7.99 -16.86
C GLY A 117 -9.98 7.39 -16.28
N VAL A 118 -10.24 6.10 -16.46
CA VAL A 118 -11.39 5.43 -15.82
C VAL A 118 -11.27 5.50 -14.30
N PRO A 119 -12.34 5.83 -13.55
CA PRO A 119 -12.25 5.93 -12.10
C PRO A 119 -11.88 4.61 -11.42
N VAL A 120 -10.87 4.68 -10.55
CA VAL A 120 -10.53 3.64 -9.57
C VAL A 120 -11.18 4.00 -8.24
N VAL A 121 -11.82 3.05 -7.58
CA VAL A 121 -12.60 3.28 -6.36
C VAL A 121 -12.18 2.39 -5.20
N ALA A 122 -12.47 2.84 -3.98
CA ALA A 122 -12.34 2.02 -2.79
C ALA A 122 -13.31 0.83 -2.87
N VAL A 123 -12.79 -0.38 -2.70
CA VAL A 123 -13.59 -1.60 -2.73
C VAL A 123 -14.58 -1.64 -1.57
N THR A 124 -14.16 -1.18 -0.40
CA THR A 124 -14.98 -1.18 0.81
C THR A 124 -14.75 0.11 1.62
N ASP A 125 -15.57 0.32 2.65
CA ASP A 125 -15.33 1.39 3.62
C ASP A 125 -14.01 1.13 4.34
N GLY A 126 -13.24 2.18 4.62
CA GLY A 126 -11.90 2.02 5.17
C GLY A 126 -11.17 3.32 5.43
N SER A 127 -9.90 3.21 5.77
CA SER A 127 -8.98 4.35 5.87
C SER A 127 -7.83 4.22 4.87
N VAL A 128 -7.40 5.36 4.33
CA VAL A 128 -6.20 5.41 3.49
C VAL A 128 -4.99 5.05 4.36
N LEU A 129 -4.20 4.07 3.92
CA LEU A 129 -2.94 3.70 4.56
C LEU A 129 -1.77 4.47 3.98
N GLU A 130 -1.66 4.47 2.65
CA GLU A 130 -0.46 4.92 1.95
C GLU A 130 -0.84 5.55 0.62
N VAL A 131 -0.14 6.61 0.24
CA VAL A 131 -0.33 7.29 -1.04
C VAL A 131 1.00 7.64 -1.68
N SER A 132 1.12 7.35 -2.98
CA SER A 132 2.20 7.83 -3.84
C SER A 132 1.59 8.70 -4.93
N ARG A 133 1.99 9.98 -4.97
CA ARG A 133 1.51 10.98 -5.96
C ARG A 133 2.54 11.35 -7.02
N VAL A 134 3.76 10.83 -6.87
CA VAL A 134 4.88 11.18 -7.74
C VAL A 134 5.40 9.91 -8.37
N ASP A 135 5.45 9.88 -9.69
CA ASP A 135 6.09 8.79 -10.40
C ASP A 135 7.61 8.96 -10.30
N ARG A 136 8.21 8.14 -9.44
CA ARG A 136 9.67 8.10 -9.22
C ARG A 136 10.33 6.95 -9.95
N PHE A 137 9.58 6.22 -10.78
CA PHE A 137 10.09 5.04 -11.45
C PHE A 137 11.19 5.43 -12.43
N ASN A 138 12.32 4.72 -12.33
CA ASN A 138 13.40 4.79 -13.28
C ASN A 138 13.61 3.39 -13.87
N ARG A 139 13.49 3.26 -15.20
CA ARG A 139 13.68 1.97 -15.90
C ARG A 139 15.07 1.38 -15.68
N GLY A 140 16.10 2.20 -15.49
CA GLY A 140 17.46 1.78 -15.16
C GLY A 140 17.76 1.70 -13.67
N GLY A 141 16.79 2.04 -12.80
CA GLY A 141 16.95 2.04 -11.35
C GLY A 141 16.66 0.67 -10.70
N PRO A 142 16.82 0.58 -9.37
CA PRO A 142 16.47 -0.62 -8.62
C PRO A 142 14.99 -0.95 -8.80
N ARG A 143 14.68 -2.24 -8.97
CA ARG A 143 13.31 -2.74 -9.03
C ARG A 143 12.73 -2.80 -7.63
N GLY A 144 11.47 -2.41 -7.51
CA GLY A 144 10.72 -2.59 -6.27
C GLY A 144 9.96 -1.33 -5.87
N PRO A 145 10.57 -0.44 -5.05
CA PRO A 145 9.85 0.59 -4.31
C PRO A 145 9.05 1.56 -5.18
N PHE A 146 9.53 1.82 -6.40
CA PHE A 146 8.89 2.76 -7.34
C PHE A 146 8.18 2.08 -8.51
N ASN A 147 8.14 0.74 -8.57
CA ASN A 147 7.52 0.04 -9.70
C ASN A 147 6.02 0.36 -9.84
N GLY A 148 5.33 0.69 -8.75
CA GLY A 148 3.90 1.01 -8.77
C GLY A 148 3.56 2.43 -9.29
N GLY A 149 4.54 3.33 -9.44
CA GLY A 149 4.26 4.72 -9.84
C GLY A 149 3.35 5.43 -8.83
N LEU A 150 2.26 6.01 -9.32
CA LEU A 150 1.19 6.57 -8.48
C LEU A 150 0.31 5.44 -7.95
N SER A 151 0.01 5.47 -6.66
CA SER A 151 -0.69 4.37 -5.99
C SER A 151 -1.40 4.80 -4.72
N VAL A 152 -2.42 4.04 -4.33
CA VAL A 152 -3.14 4.17 -3.07
C VAL A 152 -3.26 2.79 -2.42
N ALA A 153 -3.04 2.71 -1.11
CA ALA A 153 -3.43 1.57 -0.29
C ALA A 153 -4.53 1.99 0.69
N VAL A 154 -5.57 1.16 0.82
CA VAL A 154 -6.67 1.34 1.77
C VAL A 154 -6.68 0.16 2.74
N LEU A 155 -6.80 0.44 4.03
CA LEU A 155 -7.21 -0.52 5.05
C LEU A 155 -8.73 -0.54 5.09
N GLY A 156 -9.33 -1.60 4.58
CA GLY A 156 -10.76 -1.82 4.71
C GLY A 156 -11.16 -2.04 6.16
N ASP A 157 -12.41 -1.72 6.48
CA ASP A 157 -13.00 -2.00 7.78
C ASP A 157 -13.14 -3.50 8.05
N ASP A 158 -12.99 -4.33 7.00
CA ASP A 158 -12.86 -5.78 7.06
C ASP A 158 -11.46 -6.24 7.51
N GLY A 159 -10.54 -5.30 7.78
CA GLY A 159 -9.18 -5.56 8.22
C GLY A 159 -8.22 -5.92 7.08
N VAL A 160 -8.60 -5.75 5.82
CA VAL A 160 -7.80 -6.13 4.65
C VAL A 160 -7.16 -4.90 4.01
N ARG A 161 -5.91 -5.03 3.55
CA ARG A 161 -5.26 -4.03 2.70
C ARG A 161 -5.61 -4.28 1.23
N TYR A 162 -6.19 -3.26 0.61
CA TYR A 162 -6.43 -3.17 -0.82
C TYR A 162 -5.43 -2.18 -1.44
N TYR A 163 -4.59 -2.65 -2.36
CA TYR A 163 -3.57 -1.84 -3.02
C TYR A 163 -3.91 -1.65 -4.49
N GLY A 164 -3.84 -0.41 -4.98
CA GLY A 164 -4.01 -0.04 -6.38
C GLY A 164 -2.87 0.84 -6.86
N SER A 165 -2.24 0.50 -7.99
CA SER A 165 -1.12 1.26 -8.56
C SER A 165 -1.24 1.51 -10.07
N HIS A 166 -0.22 2.13 -10.64
CA HIS A 166 -0.15 2.62 -12.01
C HIS A 166 -1.13 3.74 -12.32
N LEU A 167 -1.62 4.46 -11.31
CA LEU A 167 -2.65 5.48 -11.49
C LEU A 167 -2.15 6.64 -12.36
N THR A 168 -3.05 7.29 -13.10
CA THR A 168 -2.72 8.56 -13.77
C THR A 168 -2.68 9.70 -12.76
N GLU A 169 -3.61 9.67 -11.80
CA GLU A 169 -3.69 10.61 -10.70
C GLU A 169 -4.27 9.93 -9.45
N VAL A 170 -3.95 10.49 -8.28
CA VAL A 170 -4.63 10.18 -7.02
C VAL A 170 -5.59 11.30 -6.71
N ALA A 171 -6.83 10.99 -6.34
CA ALA A 171 -7.83 11.99 -6.03
C ALA A 171 -7.37 12.90 -4.86
N ALA A 172 -7.81 14.16 -4.90
CA ALA A 172 -7.50 15.14 -3.88
C ALA A 172 -8.07 14.74 -2.50
N GLY A 173 -7.41 15.18 -1.43
CA GLY A 173 -7.86 14.94 -0.06
C GLY A 173 -7.66 13.52 0.48
N LEU A 174 -6.94 12.65 -0.25
CA LEU A 174 -6.63 11.30 0.20
C LEU A 174 -5.28 11.24 0.91
N ASP A 175 -5.22 11.55 2.19
CA ASP A 175 -3.98 11.41 2.96
C ASP A 175 -4.08 10.22 3.93
N PRO A 176 -2.95 9.64 4.38
CA PRO A 176 -2.99 8.57 5.37
C PRO A 176 -3.87 8.93 6.57
N GLY A 177 -4.77 8.01 6.94
CA GLY A 177 -5.78 8.19 7.98
C GLY A 177 -7.14 8.70 7.49
N VAL A 178 -7.24 9.27 6.28
CA VAL A 178 -8.51 9.74 5.72
C VAL A 178 -9.47 8.57 5.52
N ARG A 179 -10.73 8.76 5.96
CA ARG A 179 -11.81 7.79 5.76
C ARG A 179 -12.31 7.81 4.31
N VAL A 180 -12.55 6.63 3.77
CA VAL A 180 -13.15 6.42 2.46
C VAL A 180 -14.37 5.52 2.56
N ARG A 181 -15.31 5.68 1.62
CA ARG A 181 -16.49 4.83 1.48
C ARG A 181 -16.37 3.88 0.29
N ALA A 182 -17.00 2.72 0.35
CA ALA A 182 -17.11 1.78 -0.76
C ALA A 182 -17.66 2.48 -2.02
N GLY A 183 -16.87 2.50 -3.09
CA GLY A 183 -17.18 3.19 -4.33
C GLY A 183 -16.70 4.64 -4.42
N GLN A 184 -16.13 5.21 -3.35
CA GLN A 184 -15.48 6.52 -3.40
C GLN A 184 -14.27 6.46 -4.33
N GLN A 185 -14.13 7.46 -5.20
CA GLN A 185 -13.01 7.53 -6.14
C GLN A 185 -11.69 7.76 -5.39
N LEU A 186 -10.70 6.94 -5.72
CA LEU A 186 -9.34 6.99 -5.20
C LEU A 186 -8.36 7.64 -6.18
N GLY A 187 -8.67 7.57 -7.47
CA GLY A 187 -7.82 8.03 -8.56
C GLY A 187 -8.38 7.56 -9.88
N THR A 188 -7.52 7.47 -10.88
CA THR A 188 -7.91 6.97 -12.20
C THR A 188 -6.89 5.98 -12.75
N VAL A 189 -7.38 5.04 -13.56
CA VAL A 189 -6.56 4.05 -14.27
C VAL A 189 -5.49 4.79 -15.07
N GLY A 190 -4.29 4.25 -15.08
CA GLY A 190 -3.16 4.87 -15.76
C GLY A 190 -2.10 3.88 -16.16
N ARG A 191 -0.89 4.41 -16.34
CA ARG A 191 0.29 3.67 -16.80
C ARG A 191 1.59 4.18 -16.14
N THR A 192 1.49 4.82 -14.99
CA THR A 192 2.68 5.31 -14.27
C THR A 192 3.46 4.14 -13.68
N GLY A 193 4.75 4.35 -13.38
CA GLY A 193 5.61 3.29 -12.90
C GLY A 193 6.02 2.28 -13.98
N ASN A 194 6.27 1.04 -13.58
CA ASN A 194 6.68 -0.05 -14.46
C ASN A 194 5.48 -0.72 -15.17
N ALA A 195 4.56 0.08 -15.71
CA ALA A 195 3.33 -0.40 -16.34
C ALA A 195 3.50 -0.78 -17.83
N ASN A 196 4.73 -0.77 -18.35
CA ASN A 196 5.06 -0.99 -19.76
C ASN A 196 4.24 -0.13 -20.74
N ASN A 197 3.86 1.09 -20.31
CA ASN A 197 3.02 2.02 -21.07
C ASN A 197 1.61 1.46 -21.45
N VAL A 198 1.10 0.47 -20.71
CA VAL A 198 -0.25 -0.08 -20.89
C VAL A 198 -1.16 0.42 -19.77
N CYS A 199 -2.37 0.89 -20.12
CA CYS A 199 -3.35 1.36 -19.13
C CYS A 199 -3.95 0.17 -18.36
N HIS A 200 -3.74 0.14 -17.05
CA HIS A 200 -4.36 -0.85 -16.16
C HIS A 200 -4.29 -0.39 -14.69
N LEU A 201 -5.10 -1.01 -13.85
CA LEU A 201 -4.94 -0.99 -12.39
C LEU A 201 -4.24 -2.28 -11.97
N HIS A 202 -3.03 -2.20 -11.44
CA HIS A 202 -2.47 -3.32 -10.69
C HIS A 202 -3.13 -3.37 -9.32
N PHE A 203 -3.74 -4.51 -8.99
CA PHE A 203 -4.59 -4.68 -7.81
C PHE A 203 -4.10 -5.83 -6.92
N GLY A 204 -3.78 -5.50 -5.67
CA GLY A 204 -3.27 -6.44 -4.67
C GLY A 204 -4.16 -6.53 -3.43
N ILE A 205 -4.28 -7.74 -2.87
CA ILE A 205 -5.00 -8.02 -1.62
C ILE A 205 -4.02 -8.62 -0.61
N SER A 206 -3.85 -7.97 0.54
CA SER A 206 -2.88 -8.37 1.56
C SER A 206 -3.32 -8.04 2.98
N PRO A 207 -2.71 -8.63 4.02
CA PRO A 207 -2.92 -8.16 5.39
C PRO A 207 -2.24 -6.80 5.61
N PRO A 208 -2.74 -5.98 6.54
CA PRO A 208 -1.96 -4.87 7.07
C PRO A 208 -0.77 -5.40 7.87
N CYS A 209 0.33 -4.65 7.85
CA CYS A 209 1.50 -4.90 8.68
C CYS A 209 1.90 -3.61 9.41
N PRO A 210 1.21 -3.26 10.50
CA PRO A 210 1.54 -2.06 11.28
C PRO A 210 3.00 -2.07 11.73
N GLY A 211 3.66 -0.91 11.68
CA GLY A 211 5.08 -0.77 12.02
C GLY A 211 6.06 -1.34 10.99
N LYS A 212 5.59 -1.78 9.81
CA LYS A 212 6.43 -2.14 8.66
C LYS A 212 5.99 -1.35 7.42
N ASP A 213 6.96 -0.80 6.70
CA ASP A 213 6.76 0.16 5.59
C ASP A 213 7.39 -0.30 4.26
N GLY A 214 7.68 -1.60 4.14
CA GLY A 214 8.24 -2.21 2.94
C GLY A 214 7.26 -2.28 1.77
N TRP A 215 7.71 -1.83 0.60
CA TRP A 215 6.94 -1.85 -0.66
C TRP A 215 6.45 -3.26 -1.04
N TRP A 216 7.19 -4.31 -0.65
CA TRP A 216 6.84 -5.72 -0.93
C TRP A 216 5.57 -6.17 -0.20
N ILE A 217 5.22 -5.55 0.93
CA ILE A 217 4.03 -5.90 1.70
C ILE A 217 2.75 -5.55 0.91
N ARG A 218 2.84 -4.60 -0.03
CA ARG A 218 1.72 -4.13 -0.85
C ARG A 218 1.38 -5.07 -2.02
N ARG A 219 2.31 -5.96 -2.41
CA ARG A 219 2.22 -6.79 -3.63
C ARG A 219 1.00 -7.71 -3.67
N GLY A 220 0.44 -8.07 -2.51
CA GLY A 220 -0.66 -9.00 -2.43
C GLY A 220 -0.19 -10.44 -2.15
N VAL A 221 -1.02 -11.17 -1.42
CA VAL A 221 -0.77 -12.55 -0.97
C VAL A 221 -1.99 -13.45 -1.14
N VAL A 222 -3.12 -12.87 -1.54
CA VAL A 222 -4.38 -13.54 -1.89
C VAL A 222 -4.73 -13.18 -3.33
N TRP A 223 -5.13 -14.18 -4.12
CA TRP A 223 -5.51 -13.97 -5.53
C TRP A 223 -6.80 -13.16 -5.63
N PRO A 224 -6.82 -11.99 -6.31
CA PRO A 224 -8.01 -11.14 -6.33
C PRO A 224 -9.17 -11.70 -7.15
N ALA A 225 -8.91 -12.55 -8.15
CA ALA A 225 -9.89 -12.94 -9.17
C ALA A 225 -11.22 -13.50 -8.61
N PRO A 226 -11.25 -14.42 -7.61
CA PRO A 226 -12.51 -14.92 -7.06
C PRO A 226 -13.38 -13.83 -6.42
N TYR A 227 -12.77 -12.77 -5.89
CA TYR A 227 -13.45 -11.64 -5.28
C TYR A 227 -13.91 -10.64 -6.34
N LEU A 228 -13.06 -10.34 -7.32
CA LEU A 228 -13.41 -9.52 -8.48
C LEU A 228 -14.61 -10.10 -9.25
N ASP A 229 -14.63 -11.42 -9.43
CA ASP A 229 -15.75 -12.15 -10.04
C ASP A 229 -17.06 -11.95 -9.25
N ALA A 230 -16.98 -12.05 -7.92
CA ALA A 230 -18.12 -11.85 -7.04
C ALA A 230 -18.62 -10.40 -7.08
N TRP A 231 -17.72 -9.43 -6.90
CA TRP A 231 -18.07 -8.00 -6.87
C TRP A 231 -18.60 -7.50 -8.21
N ARG A 232 -18.09 -8.03 -9.34
CA ARG A 232 -18.63 -7.75 -10.68
C ARG A 232 -20.09 -8.19 -10.82
N ARG A 233 -20.48 -9.28 -10.16
CA ARG A 233 -21.87 -9.78 -10.12
C ARG A 233 -22.71 -9.16 -9.01
N GLY A 234 -22.18 -8.19 -8.27
CA GLY A 234 -22.86 -7.59 -7.12
C GLY A 234 -22.94 -8.50 -5.89
N ILE A 235 -22.16 -9.58 -5.85
CA ILE A 235 -22.10 -10.50 -4.70
C ILE A 235 -21.11 -9.94 -3.67
N ASN A 236 -21.59 -9.70 -2.44
CA ASN A 236 -20.76 -9.19 -1.36
C ASN A 236 -19.88 -10.31 -0.76
N ARG A 237 -18.67 -10.50 -1.32
CA ARG A 237 -17.71 -11.50 -0.84
C ARG A 237 -16.49 -10.84 -0.23
N SER A 238 -16.24 -11.07 1.06
CA SER A 238 -15.06 -10.53 1.75
C SER A 238 -13.83 -11.47 1.66
N PRO A 239 -12.62 -10.94 1.42
CA PRO A 239 -11.36 -11.68 1.52
C PRO A 239 -10.82 -11.84 2.95
N ALA A 240 -11.45 -11.23 3.96
CA ALA A 240 -10.90 -11.13 5.31
C ALA A 240 -10.51 -12.47 5.95
N VAL A 241 -11.34 -13.50 5.80
CA VAL A 241 -11.06 -14.83 6.37
C VAL A 241 -9.81 -15.46 5.74
N GLU A 242 -9.66 -15.34 4.42
CA GLU A 242 -8.50 -15.90 3.70
C GLU A 242 -7.23 -15.13 4.02
N VAL A 243 -7.31 -13.79 4.03
CA VAL A 243 -6.20 -12.91 4.40
C VAL A 243 -5.74 -13.17 5.84
N ALA A 244 -6.66 -13.25 6.79
CA ALA A 244 -6.34 -13.52 8.19
C ALA A 244 -5.74 -14.92 8.37
N ALA A 245 -6.24 -15.93 7.65
CA ALA A 245 -5.68 -17.28 7.67
C ALA A 245 -4.27 -17.32 7.08
N TRP A 246 -4.02 -16.58 5.99
CA TRP A 246 -2.69 -16.43 5.43
C TRP A 246 -1.74 -15.75 6.43
N GLN A 247 -2.16 -14.64 7.04
CA GLN A 247 -1.34 -13.87 7.98
C GLN A 247 -0.99 -14.68 9.23
N ARG A 248 -1.92 -15.46 9.80
CA ARG A 248 -1.61 -16.33 10.95
C ARG A 248 -0.53 -17.36 10.64
N ARG A 249 -0.47 -17.85 9.40
CA ARG A 249 0.52 -18.86 8.98
C ARG A 249 1.88 -18.26 8.65
N HIS A 250 1.93 -17.06 8.09
CA HIS A 250 3.17 -16.50 7.51
C HIS A 250 3.69 -15.26 8.23
N GLY A 251 2.88 -14.64 9.10
CA GLY A 251 3.15 -13.32 9.64
C GLY A 251 3.09 -12.25 8.55
N CYS A 252 3.94 -11.24 8.68
CA CYS A 252 4.12 -10.22 7.64
C CYS A 252 5.06 -10.70 6.52
N PRO A 253 4.78 -10.35 5.25
CA PRO A 253 5.70 -10.60 4.14
C PRO A 253 7.13 -10.16 4.46
N LYS A 254 8.10 -11.04 4.20
CA LYS A 254 9.53 -10.77 4.35
C LYS A 254 10.03 -9.94 3.17
N GLU A 255 11.11 -9.20 3.40
CA GLU A 255 11.82 -8.47 2.35
C GLU A 255 12.32 -9.44 1.26
N PRO A 256 12.10 -9.13 -0.03
CA PRO A 256 12.50 -9.96 -1.17
C PRO A 256 13.98 -9.84 -1.53
#